data_AF-A0A351R9Q0-F1
#
_entry.id   AF-A0A351R9Q0-F1
#
_cell.length_a   1.000
_cell.length_b   1.000
_cell.length_c   1.000
_cell.angle_alpha   90.00
_cell.angle_beta   90.00
_cell.angle_gamma   90.00
#
_symmetry.space_group_name_H-M   'P 1'
#
loop_
_entity.id
_entity.type
_entity.pdbx_description
1 polymer ?
#
loop_
_entity_poly.entity_id
_entity_poly.type
_entity_poly.pdbx_seq_one_letter_code
_entity_poly.pdbx_strand_id
1 'polypeptide(L)'
;MAIYTGEIYGKQTASKFVMYNVLKVSKQLVTLQNIDNPLSLFETTEQKLSASGYIRVSQTPFIDLVSTTPKRRKAAKKPTRCPLTFDFLEDRADSERPAPIMQDLFG
;
A
#
# COMPACT_ATOMS: atom_id res chain seq x y z
N MET A 1 -13.73 -17.44 -19.59
CA MET A 1 -13.47 -17.42 -18.14
C MET A 1 -13.01 -16.00 -17.84
N ALA A 2 -13.80 -15.19 -17.14
CA ALA A 2 -13.49 -13.78 -16.94
C ALA A 2 -12.43 -13.63 -15.83
N ILE A 3 -11.36 -12.88 -16.10
CA ILE A 3 -10.31 -12.57 -15.12
C ILE A 3 -10.64 -11.25 -14.44
N TYR A 4 -10.51 -11.18 -13.12
CA TYR A 4 -10.80 -9.98 -12.34
C TYR A 4 -9.53 -9.37 -11.74
N THR A 5 -9.55 -8.06 -11.51
CA THR A 5 -8.47 -7.36 -10.80
C THR A 5 -8.42 -7.81 -9.34
N GLY A 6 -7.21 -8.09 -8.84
CA GLY A 6 -6.98 -8.60 -7.49
C GLY A 6 -7.00 -10.12 -7.34
N GLU A 7 -7.27 -10.88 -8.41
CA GLU A 7 -7.10 -12.33 -8.42
C GLU A 7 -5.61 -12.72 -8.33
N ILE A 8 -5.33 -13.88 -7.73
CA ILE A 8 -3.97 -14.43 -7.65
C ILE A 8 -3.87 -15.67 -8.54
N TYR A 9 -2.88 -15.64 -9.42
CA TYR A 9 -2.52 -16.75 -10.29
C TYR A 9 -1.17 -17.32 -9.90
N GLY A 10 -1.07 -18.65 -9.88
CA GLY A 10 0.15 -19.38 -9.57
C GLY A 10 0.62 -20.18 -10.77
N LYS A 11 1.93 -20.27 -10.94
CA LYS A 11 2.57 -21.16 -11.90
C LYS A 11 3.64 -22.00 -11.21
N GLN A 12 3.50 -23.32 -11.34
CA GLN A 12 4.53 -24.24 -10.92
C GLN A 12 5.64 -24.26 -11.97
N THR A 13 6.81 -23.76 -11.59
CA THR A 13 8.05 -23.92 -12.36
C THR A 13 8.82 -25.12 -11.83
N ALA A 14 9.77 -25.65 -12.60
CA ALA A 14 10.58 -26.82 -12.20
C ALA A 14 11.25 -26.67 -10.83
N SER A 15 11.58 -25.46 -10.41
CA SER A 15 12.28 -25.17 -9.14
C SER A 15 11.39 -24.59 -8.04
N LYS A 16 10.29 -23.91 -8.37
CA LYS A 16 9.44 -23.20 -7.39
C LYS A 16 8.05 -22.87 -7.91
N PHE A 17 7.13 -22.71 -6.98
CA PHE A 17 5.79 -22.16 -7.25
C PHE A 17 5.85 -20.64 -7.17
N VAL A 18 5.57 -19.96 -8.28
CA VAL A 18 5.59 -18.49 -8.35
C VAL A 18 4.16 -17.98 -8.43
N MET A 19 3.85 -16.97 -7.64
CA MET A 19 2.52 -16.35 -7.61
C MET A 19 2.54 -14.94 -8.18
N TYR A 20 1.44 -14.58 -8.82
CA TYR A 20 1.25 -13.33 -9.52
C TYR A 20 -0.10 -12.73 -9.17
N ASN A 21 -0.13 -11.45 -8.87
CA ASN A 21 -1.34 -10.68 -8.63
C ASN A 21 -1.81 -10.00 -9.92
N VAL A 22 -3.10 -10.05 -10.21
CA VAL A 22 -3.72 -9.32 -11.33
C VAL A 22 -3.89 -7.86 -10.95
N LEU A 23 -3.08 -7.00 -11.55
CA LEU A 23 -3.09 -5.56 -11.26
C LEU A 23 -4.16 -4.81 -12.06
N LYS A 24 -4.29 -5.16 -13.33
CA LYS A 24 -5.18 -4.50 -14.28
C LYS A 24 -5.66 -5.48 -15.33
N VAL A 25 -6.96 -5.44 -15.63
CA VAL A 25 -7.58 -6.17 -16.73
C VAL A 25 -8.08 -5.15 -17.73
N SER A 26 -7.63 -5.29 -18.98
CA SER A 26 -8.10 -4.56 -20.16
C SER A 26 -8.77 -5.57 -21.11
N LYS A 27 -9.48 -5.09 -22.15
CA LYS A 27 -10.32 -5.94 -23.03
C LYS A 27 -9.65 -7.23 -23.56
N GLN A 28 -8.33 -7.22 -23.77
CA GLN A 28 -7.59 -8.39 -24.27
C GLN A 28 -6.28 -8.64 -23.50
N LEU A 29 -5.98 -7.80 -22.52
CA LEU A 29 -4.66 -7.66 -21.93
C LEU A 29 -4.79 -7.64 -20.41
N VAL A 30 -4.00 -8.48 -19.76
CA VAL A 30 -3.98 -8.67 -18.31
C VAL A 30 -2.56 -8.39 -17.84
N THR A 31 -2.44 -7.47 -16.89
CA THR A 31 -1.16 -7.13 -16.27
C THR A 31 -1.01 -7.92 -14.97
N LEU A 32 0.02 -8.75 -14.92
CA LEU A 32 0.39 -9.56 -13.77
C LEU A 32 1.64 -8.98 -13.10
N GLN A 33 1.66 -9.00 -11.76
CA GLN A 33 2.81 -8.60 -10.95
C GLN A 33 3.24 -9.77 -10.07
N ASN A 34 4.53 -10.07 -10.03
CA ASN A 34 5.06 -11.07 -9.10
C ASN A 34 4.90 -10.61 -7.65
N ILE A 35 4.44 -11.50 -6.78
CA ILE A 35 4.27 -11.21 -5.34
C ILE A 35 5.62 -11.05 -4.63
N ASP A 36 6.63 -11.84 -5.02
CA ASP A 36 7.97 -11.80 -4.41
C ASP A 36 8.79 -10.60 -4.89
N ASN A 37 8.53 -10.13 -6.13
CA ASN A 37 9.25 -9.03 -6.74
C ASN A 37 8.28 -8.01 -7.35
N PRO A 38 7.98 -6.91 -6.64
CA PRO A 38 7.01 -5.93 -7.11
C PRO A 38 7.43 -5.15 -8.37
N LEU A 39 8.71 -5.22 -8.75
CA LEU A 39 9.20 -4.62 -10.00
C LEU A 39 8.97 -5.53 -11.22
N SER A 40 8.70 -6.82 -11.00
CA SER A 40 8.45 -7.77 -12.08
C SER A 40 6.98 -7.71 -12.49
N LEU A 41 6.71 -6.89 -13.49
CA LEU A 41 5.40 -6.74 -14.13
C LEU A 41 5.49 -7.27 -15.55
N PHE A 42 4.48 -8.02 -15.97
CA PHE A 42 4.36 -8.44 -17.36
C PHE A 42 2.92 -8.45 -17.82
N GLU A 43 2.76 -8.29 -19.12
CA GLU A 43 1.48 -8.25 -19.79
C GLU A 43 1.25 -9.55 -20.56
N THR A 44 0.06 -10.13 -20.39
CA THR A 44 -0.35 -11.35 -21.07
C THR A 44 -1.81 -11.29 -21.52
N THR A 45 -2.23 -12.22 -22.35
CA THR A 45 -3.64 -12.37 -22.73
C THR A 45 -4.28 -13.49 -21.94
N GLU A 46 -5.61 -13.46 -21.78
CA GLU A 46 -6.34 -14.51 -21.06
C GLU A 46 -6.08 -15.90 -21.65
N GLN A 47 -6.04 -16.00 -22.98
CA GLN A 47 -5.75 -17.23 -23.72
C GLN A 47 -4.35 -17.77 -23.42
N LYS A 48 -3.34 -16.90 -23.40
CA LYS A 48 -1.96 -17.30 -23.08
C LYS A 48 -1.83 -17.71 -21.64
N LEU A 49 -2.54 -17.04 -20.74
CA LEU A 49 -2.54 -17.35 -19.32
C LEU A 49 -3.09 -18.77 -19.06
N SER A 50 -4.23 -19.12 -19.67
CA SER A 50 -4.76 -20.49 -19.57
C SER A 50 -3.87 -21.53 -20.28
N ALA A 51 -3.33 -21.20 -21.46
CA ALA A 51 -2.52 -22.14 -22.24
C ALA A 51 -1.15 -22.44 -21.61
N SER A 52 -0.58 -21.48 -20.86
CA SER A 52 0.76 -21.61 -20.27
C SER A 52 0.78 -22.18 -18.85
N GLY A 53 -0.36 -22.74 -18.41
CA GLY A 53 -0.49 -23.49 -17.16
C GLY A 53 -0.57 -22.63 -15.90
N TYR A 54 -1.02 -21.38 -16.02
CA TYR A 54 -1.33 -20.58 -14.82
C TYR A 54 -2.65 -21.07 -14.22
N ILE A 55 -2.62 -21.34 -12.92
CA ILE A 55 -3.77 -21.80 -12.16
C ILE A 55 -4.25 -20.65 -11.28
N ARG A 56 -5.56 -20.42 -11.24
CA ARG A 56 -6.15 -19.44 -10.33
C ARG A 56 -6.09 -20.00 -8.90
N VAL A 57 -5.31 -19.35 -8.04
CA VAL A 57 -5.09 -19.78 -6.64
C VAL A 57 -6.12 -19.13 -5.71
N SER A 58 -6.44 -17.85 -5.94
CA SER A 58 -7.43 -17.11 -5.15
C SER A 58 -8.28 -16.24 -6.06
N GLN A 59 -9.59 -16.34 -5.88
CA GLN A 59 -10.59 -15.45 -6.50
C GLN A 59 -10.94 -14.27 -5.58
N THR A 60 -10.68 -14.37 -4.27
CA THR A 60 -10.94 -13.30 -3.32
C THR A 60 -9.81 -12.27 -3.40
N PRO A 61 -10.10 -11.00 -3.73
CA PRO A 61 -9.10 -9.96 -3.67
C PRO A 61 -8.70 -9.75 -2.20
N PHE A 62 -7.43 -9.99 -1.86
CA PHE A 62 -6.89 -9.63 -0.55
C PHE A 62 -6.81 -8.10 -0.34
N ILE A 63 -7.09 -7.34 -1.40
CA ILE A 63 -7.02 -5.88 -1.43
C ILE A 63 -8.43 -5.37 -1.70
N ASP A 64 -9.02 -4.68 -0.72
CA ASP A 64 -10.23 -3.90 -0.94
C ASP A 64 -9.98 -2.86 -2.04
N LEU A 65 -10.52 -3.11 -3.23
CA LEU A 65 -10.50 -2.17 -4.36
C LEU A 65 -11.49 -1.01 -4.14
N VAL A 66 -12.36 -1.11 -3.13
CA VAL A 66 -13.23 -0.03 -2.69
C VAL A 66 -12.38 0.94 -1.87
N SER A 67 -11.75 1.88 -2.58
CA SER A 67 -11.14 3.08 -2.00
C SER A 67 -12.21 3.97 -1.36
N THR A 68 -12.78 3.58 -0.22
CA THR A 68 -13.60 4.47 0.63
C THR A 68 -12.76 5.55 1.32
N THR A 69 -11.42 5.41 1.29
CA THR A 69 -10.50 6.42 1.82
C THR A 69 -9.63 6.99 0.70
N PRO A 70 -9.65 8.32 0.46
CA PRO A 70 -8.90 8.93 -0.63
C PRO A 70 -7.38 8.80 -0.39
N LYS A 71 -6.66 8.34 -1.42
CA LYS A 71 -5.19 8.18 -1.46
C LYS A 71 -4.46 9.40 -0.87
N ARG A 72 -3.90 9.25 0.33
CA ARG A 72 -2.98 10.22 0.92
C ARG A 72 -1.65 10.18 0.16
N ARG A 73 -1.50 11.00 -0.89
CA ARG A 73 -0.22 11.31 -1.52
C ARG A 73 0.68 11.97 -0.46
N LYS A 74 1.51 11.19 0.25
CA LYS A 74 2.62 11.76 1.01
C LYS A 74 3.75 12.10 0.05
N ALA A 75 3.65 13.28 -0.57
CA ALA A 75 4.86 14.03 -0.89
C ALA A 75 5.37 14.57 0.46
N ALA A 76 6.58 14.18 0.86
CA ALA A 76 7.22 14.70 2.06
C ALA A 76 7.56 16.18 1.87
N LYS A 77 6.58 17.06 2.10
CA LYS A 77 6.84 18.42 2.55
C LYS A 77 7.01 18.37 4.06
N LYS A 78 8.02 19.08 4.57
CA LYS A 78 8.33 19.24 5.99
C LYS A 78 7.03 19.32 6.81
N PRO A 79 6.90 18.59 7.93
CA PRO A 79 5.67 18.62 8.69
C PRO A 79 5.51 20.01 9.32
N THR A 80 4.78 20.89 8.66
CA THR A 80 4.08 21.98 9.34
C THR A 80 3.05 21.32 10.23
N ARG A 81 3.14 21.57 11.55
CA ARG A 81 2.22 21.07 12.58
C ARG A 81 0.77 21.24 12.10
N CYS A 82 -0.03 20.19 12.26
CA CYS A 82 -1.41 20.18 11.83
C CYS A 82 -2.26 20.92 12.88
N PRO A 83 -3.01 21.99 12.53
CA PRO A 83 -3.77 22.79 13.50
C PRO A 83 -5.00 22.09 14.09
N LEU A 84 -5.24 20.81 13.75
CA LEU A 84 -6.44 20.05 14.11
C LEU A 84 -6.13 18.72 14.82
N THR A 85 -4.86 18.43 15.10
CA THR A 85 -4.51 17.38 16.08
C THR A 85 -4.40 18.05 17.44
N PHE A 86 -5.33 17.76 18.34
CA PHE A 86 -5.20 18.11 19.75
C PHE A 86 -3.96 17.40 20.28
N ASP A 87 -2.94 18.18 20.66
CA ASP A 87 -1.63 17.65 21.05
C ASP A 87 -1.69 17.27 22.53
N PHE A 88 -2.16 16.05 22.84
CA PHE A 88 -2.26 15.54 24.23
C PHE A 88 -0.91 15.43 24.96
N LEU A 89 0.18 15.70 24.24
CA LEU A 89 1.55 15.74 24.73
C LEU A 89 1.95 17.10 25.30
N GLU A 90 1.27 18.21 24.96
CA GLU A 90 1.58 19.54 25.52
C GLU A 90 1.15 19.67 26.98
N ASP A 91 0.15 18.90 27.44
CA ASP A 91 -0.30 18.84 28.85
C ASP A 91 0.61 17.97 29.75
N ARG A 92 1.67 17.36 29.21
CA ARG A 92 2.64 16.66 30.06
C ARG A 92 3.50 17.68 30.79
N ALA A 93 3.47 17.61 32.13
CA ALA A 93 4.25 18.44 33.06
C ALA A 93 5.77 18.46 32.75
N ASP A 94 6.28 17.50 31.98
CA ASP A 94 7.66 17.47 31.50
C ASP A 94 8.01 18.54 30.44
N SER A 95 7.03 19.29 29.94
CA SER A 95 7.23 20.39 28.97
C SER A 95 7.21 21.79 29.57
N GLU A 96 6.97 21.95 30.86
CA GLU A 96 7.15 23.23 31.54
C GLU A 96 8.62 23.41 31.95
N ARG A 97 9.26 24.47 31.45
CA ARG A 97 10.54 24.90 32.01
C ARG A 97 10.29 25.34 33.46
N PRO A 98 11.13 24.96 34.44
CA PRO A 98 10.96 25.41 35.81
C PRO A 98 10.94 26.95 35.84
N ALA A 99 9.97 27.51 36.56
CA ALA A 99 9.86 28.96 36.72
C ALA A 99 11.18 29.50 37.32
N PRO A 100 11.72 30.61 36.78
CA PRO A 100 12.92 31.22 37.34
C PRO A 100 12.67 31.60 38.80
N ILE A 101 13.54 31.15 39.70
CA ILE A 101 13.38 31.31 41.15
C ILE A 101 13.47 32.78 41.60
N MET A 102 14.01 33.67 40.77
CA MET A 102 14.10 35.10 41.06
C MET A 102 13.27 35.90 40.07
N GLN A 103 12.27 36.60 40.57
CA GLN A 103 11.66 37.73 39.87
C GLN A 103 12.69 38.85 39.77
N ASP A 104 12.75 39.49 38.61
CA ASP A 104 13.66 40.58 38.29
C ASP A 104 13.65 41.64 39.41
N LEU A 105 14.83 41.91 40.00
CA LEU A 105 14.96 42.79 41.17
C LEU A 105 15.11 44.26 40.79
N PHE A 106 15.03 44.62 39.52
CA PHE A 106 15.03 46.00 39.05
C PHE A 106 14.12 46.14 37.82
N GLY A 107 13.12 47.02 37.94
CA GLY A 107 12.32 47.49 36.79
C GLY A 107 13.07 48.45 35.88
#